data_AF-A0A6I6S0R4-F1
#
_entry.id   AF-A0A6I6S0R4-F1
#
_cell.length_a   1.000
_cell.length_b   1.000
_cell.length_c   1.000
_cell.angle_alpha   90.00
_cell.angle_beta   90.00
_cell.angle_gamma   90.00
#
_symmetry.space_group_name_H-M   'P 1'
#
loop_
_entity.id
_entity.type
_entity.pdbx_description
1 polymer ?
#
loop_
_entity_poly.entity_id
_entity_poly.type
_entity_poly.pdbx_seq_one_letter_code
_entity_poly.pdbx_strand_id
1 'polypeptide(L)'
;MGYHRNNWRQVANMAAPFIPGGEALMSAVDVVQGISDGASLDRLQYVRGGHPLVELPWQPPGPPPNPQRAEAIGRQAWDVLFADEQQYGARSLLDQVGNLLMPLPPTELDMVIRRFGTQGLDRWDALTHVEDEHGEPVYDWRRAQELFSWLLRTVSPYGAMLIGTGMSCSQPEYNAACSGCHCDDHGWVLPEGPFAQVDGAYVTENWQWVSASTEAMSWQDMDQGLFGDCWLLTSMQAVLQANPQHAPRHFRQEANGTLTVTLYDEGSPIAITLAPDLPYGHGRLWGAKGHTEDARYAETWPGFFEKAAAQFHGNYHDIVHGGPPSDALTLITGRVGQKVDLGSPWLIQDIANRKSRGQALVATTAAAPNADPGDAAEIADGRLVQNHAYFVKDVDPAGGRLCLGNPWGDGSTRKLWECWLTLQEVGYYLVQIDAVDTW
;
A
#
# COMPACT_ATOMS: atom_id res chain seq x y z
N MET A 1 -8.24 3.17 -21.97
CA MET A 1 -8.77 2.20 -20.98
C MET A 1 -9.91 2.91 -20.29
N GLY A 2 -11.14 2.46 -20.52
CA GLY A 2 -12.33 3.03 -19.89
C GLY A 2 -12.46 2.47 -18.48
N TYR A 3 -12.57 3.35 -17.51
CA TYR A 3 -12.86 3.06 -16.11
C TYR A 3 -14.42 3.01 -15.97
N HIS A 4 -15.05 1.99 -15.34
CA HIS A 4 -16.51 1.95 -14.94
C HIS A 4 -16.86 1.40 -13.51
N ARG A 5 -17.37 2.19 -12.52
CA ARG A 5 -17.56 1.80 -11.07
C ARG A 5 -18.96 1.26 -10.94
N ASN A 6 -19.07 0.03 -10.45
CA ASN A 6 -20.36 -0.59 -10.16
C ASN A 6 -20.79 -0.29 -8.71
N ASN A 7 -21.33 0.90 -8.46
CA ASN A 7 -21.93 1.27 -7.16
C ASN A 7 -23.43 0.93 -7.03
N TRP A 8 -23.99 0.13 -7.95
CA TRP A 8 -25.42 -0.18 -7.97
C TRP A 8 -25.91 -0.96 -6.74
N ARG A 9 -25.04 -1.77 -6.11
CA ARG A 9 -25.40 -2.62 -4.95
C ARG A 9 -25.62 -1.84 -3.67
N GLN A 10 -24.75 -0.88 -3.36
CA GLN A 10 -24.94 0.02 -2.22
C GLN A 10 -26.28 0.77 -2.37
N VAL A 11 -26.61 1.22 -3.58
CA VAL A 11 -27.90 1.88 -3.84
C VAL A 11 -29.09 0.91 -3.72
N ALA A 12 -28.95 -0.34 -4.20
CA ALA A 12 -30.02 -1.34 -4.21
C ALA A 12 -30.35 -1.92 -2.82
N ASN A 13 -29.34 -2.31 -2.03
CA ASN A 13 -29.51 -2.84 -0.66
C ASN A 13 -30.30 -1.89 0.23
N MET A 14 -30.14 -0.62 -0.05
CA MET A 14 -30.42 0.44 0.89
C MET A 14 -31.76 1.12 0.50
N ALA A 15 -32.21 1.02 -0.76
CA ALA A 15 -33.57 1.33 -1.22
C ALA A 15 -34.58 0.19 -0.98
N ALA A 16 -34.10 -1.04 -0.77
CA ALA A 16 -34.91 -2.24 -0.58
C ALA A 16 -36.00 -2.16 0.50
N PRO A 17 -35.78 -1.50 1.67
CA PRO A 17 -36.81 -1.33 2.70
C PRO A 17 -37.96 -0.39 2.26
N PHE A 18 -37.70 0.48 1.29
CA PHE A 18 -38.63 1.53 0.85
C PHE A 18 -39.36 1.16 -0.45
N ILE A 19 -38.99 0.04 -1.07
CA ILE A 19 -39.61 -0.48 -2.30
C ILE A 19 -40.48 -1.69 -1.91
N PRO A 20 -41.77 -1.73 -2.28
CA PRO A 20 -42.61 -2.89 -2.02
C PRO A 20 -42.00 -4.16 -2.63
N GLY A 21 -41.66 -5.14 -1.78
CA GLY A 21 -40.95 -6.37 -2.19
C GLY A 21 -39.44 -6.23 -2.38
N GLY A 22 -38.87 -5.06 -2.12
CA GLY A 22 -37.43 -4.79 -2.20
C GLY A 22 -36.62 -5.61 -1.18
N GLU A 23 -37.08 -5.74 0.06
CA GLU A 23 -36.40 -6.59 1.06
C GLU A 23 -36.44 -8.08 0.68
N ALA A 24 -37.52 -8.55 0.06
CA ALA A 24 -37.62 -9.92 -0.44
C ALA A 24 -36.76 -10.15 -1.69
N LEU A 25 -36.67 -9.15 -2.56
CA LEU A 25 -35.77 -9.15 -3.72
C LEU A 25 -34.31 -9.18 -3.27
N MET A 26 -33.93 -8.36 -2.28
CA MET A 26 -32.58 -8.32 -1.76
C MET A 26 -32.26 -9.56 -0.93
N SER A 27 -33.18 -10.07 -0.12
CA SER A 27 -32.98 -11.35 0.56
C SER A 27 -32.80 -12.53 -0.43
N ALA A 28 -33.49 -12.51 -1.56
CA ALA A 28 -33.26 -13.48 -2.64
C ALA A 28 -31.90 -13.26 -3.34
N VAL A 29 -31.50 -12.00 -3.56
CA VAL A 29 -30.17 -11.64 -4.05
C VAL A 29 -29.09 -12.09 -3.07
N ASP A 30 -29.28 -11.90 -1.76
CA ASP A 30 -28.37 -12.24 -0.65
C ASP A 30 -28.28 -13.75 -0.42
N VAL A 31 -29.35 -14.52 -0.62
CA VAL A 31 -29.30 -15.99 -0.58
C VAL A 31 -28.55 -16.52 -1.80
N VAL A 32 -28.80 -15.95 -2.99
CA VAL A 32 -28.03 -16.24 -4.19
C VAL A 32 -26.59 -15.76 -4.03
N GLN A 33 -26.35 -14.69 -3.27
CA GLN A 33 -25.03 -14.15 -2.97
C GLN A 33 -24.29 -14.96 -1.91
N GLY A 34 -24.90 -15.42 -0.82
CA GLY A 34 -24.24 -16.29 0.16
C GLY A 34 -23.77 -17.60 -0.47
N ILE A 35 -24.52 -18.11 -1.44
CA ILE A 35 -24.11 -19.24 -2.31
C ILE A 35 -23.01 -18.79 -3.29
N SER A 36 -23.13 -17.60 -3.87
CA SER A 36 -22.12 -17.01 -4.77
C SER A 36 -20.87 -16.50 -4.05
N ASP A 37 -20.89 -16.29 -2.73
CA ASP A 37 -19.86 -15.63 -1.93
C ASP A 37 -18.96 -16.66 -1.25
N GLY A 38 -19.54 -17.80 -0.85
CA GLY A 38 -18.78 -19.04 -0.74
C GLY A 38 -18.05 -19.42 -2.04
N ALA A 39 -18.62 -19.05 -3.20
CA ALA A 39 -17.99 -19.15 -4.53
C ALA A 39 -17.31 -17.83 -5.00
N SER A 40 -17.23 -16.78 -4.16
CA SER A 40 -16.61 -15.47 -4.50
C SER A 40 -15.32 -15.20 -3.76
N LEU A 41 -15.09 -15.82 -2.60
CA LEU A 41 -13.73 -15.98 -2.06
C LEU A 41 -12.84 -16.73 -3.07
N ASP A 42 -13.39 -17.71 -3.80
CA ASP A 42 -12.74 -18.38 -4.94
C ASP A 42 -12.38 -17.41 -6.09
N ARG A 43 -13.09 -16.28 -6.23
CA ARG A 43 -12.79 -15.25 -7.26
C ARG A 43 -11.71 -14.28 -6.82
N LEU A 44 -11.65 -13.98 -5.53
CA LEU A 44 -10.63 -13.13 -4.91
C LEU A 44 -9.29 -13.87 -4.66
N GLN A 45 -9.27 -15.20 -4.86
CA GLN A 45 -8.10 -16.05 -4.63
C GLN A 45 -7.53 -15.86 -3.22
N TYR A 46 -8.43 -15.70 -2.24
CA TYR A 46 -8.06 -15.50 -0.84
C TYR A 46 -7.34 -16.75 -0.31
N VAL A 47 -6.18 -16.55 0.30
CA VAL A 47 -5.41 -17.62 0.96
C VAL A 47 -5.24 -17.27 2.43
N ARG A 48 -5.77 -18.14 3.28
CA ARG A 48 -5.66 -18.02 4.73
C ARG A 48 -4.21 -18.26 5.17
N GLY A 49 -3.65 -17.32 5.93
CA GLY A 49 -2.30 -17.42 6.51
C GLY A 49 -1.15 -17.46 5.50
N GLY A 50 -1.39 -17.07 4.24
CA GLY A 50 -0.34 -17.09 3.21
C GLY A 50 -0.75 -16.37 1.94
N HIS A 51 0.19 -16.26 1.01
CA HIS A 51 0.04 -15.55 -0.25
C HIS A 51 -0.68 -16.41 -1.32
N PRO A 52 -1.45 -15.81 -2.25
CA PRO A 52 -2.06 -16.53 -3.36
C PRO A 52 -1.02 -17.10 -4.33
N LEU A 53 -1.19 -18.36 -4.75
CA LEU A 53 -0.37 -19.03 -5.79
C LEU A 53 -1.26 -19.47 -6.95
N VAL A 54 -1.47 -18.58 -7.92
CA VAL A 54 -2.45 -18.78 -9.01
C VAL A 54 -1.75 -18.81 -10.37
N GLU A 55 -2.02 -19.85 -11.18
CA GLU A 55 -1.55 -19.87 -12.56
C GLU A 55 -2.46 -18.99 -13.43
N LEU A 56 -1.94 -17.87 -13.89
CA LEU A 56 -2.65 -16.94 -14.78
C LEU A 56 -2.19 -17.14 -16.23
N PRO A 57 -3.08 -16.95 -17.23
CA PRO A 57 -2.68 -16.95 -18.63
C PRO A 57 -1.56 -15.93 -18.86
N TRP A 58 -0.40 -16.42 -19.28
CA TRP A 58 0.79 -15.58 -19.45
C TRP A 58 1.51 -15.95 -20.74
N GLN A 59 1.90 -14.93 -21.49
CA GLN A 59 2.80 -15.07 -22.62
C GLN A 59 4.14 -14.43 -22.24
N PRO A 60 5.17 -15.23 -21.94
CA PRO A 60 6.47 -14.69 -21.59
C PRO A 60 7.04 -13.81 -22.71
N PRO A 61 7.63 -12.65 -22.38
CA PRO A 61 8.32 -11.84 -23.37
C PRO A 61 9.61 -12.53 -23.84
N GLY A 62 9.94 -12.36 -25.12
CA GLY A 62 11.20 -12.82 -25.70
C GLY A 62 11.13 -14.16 -26.44
N PRO A 63 12.30 -14.79 -26.72
CA PRO A 63 12.36 -16.02 -27.49
C PRO A 63 11.76 -17.21 -26.71
N PRO A 64 11.33 -18.27 -27.42
CA PRO A 64 11.00 -19.54 -26.78
C PRO A 64 12.14 -20.02 -25.89
N PRO A 65 11.86 -20.63 -24.72
CA PRO A 65 12.90 -21.11 -23.82
C PRO A 65 13.75 -22.20 -24.48
N ASN A 66 15.03 -22.27 -24.11
CA ASN A 66 15.84 -23.48 -24.26
C ASN A 66 15.79 -24.31 -22.96
N PRO A 67 14.99 -25.40 -22.90
CA PRO A 67 14.80 -26.17 -21.67
C PRO A 67 16.09 -26.81 -21.15
N GLN A 68 17.00 -27.20 -22.04
CA GLN A 68 18.26 -27.85 -21.66
C GLN A 68 19.20 -26.85 -20.99
N ARG A 69 19.24 -25.62 -21.51
CA ARG A 69 20.02 -24.53 -20.89
C ARG A 69 19.44 -24.16 -19.54
N ALA A 70 18.12 -23.95 -19.46
CA ALA A 70 17.44 -23.64 -18.20
C ALA A 70 17.69 -24.74 -17.15
N GLU A 71 17.61 -26.01 -17.53
CA GLU A 71 17.90 -27.12 -16.63
C GLU A 71 19.37 -27.15 -16.17
N ALA A 72 20.31 -26.97 -17.10
CA ALA A 72 21.73 -27.00 -16.77
C ALA A 72 22.12 -25.86 -15.82
N ILE A 73 21.69 -24.64 -16.12
CA ILE A 73 21.95 -23.45 -15.29
C ILE A 73 21.19 -23.55 -13.97
N GLY A 74 19.94 -24.01 -13.98
CA GLY A 74 19.16 -24.22 -12.76
C GLY A 74 19.80 -25.21 -11.80
N ARG A 75 20.35 -26.33 -12.30
CA ARG A 75 21.10 -27.29 -11.45
C ARG A 75 22.36 -26.67 -10.86
N GLN A 76 23.12 -25.91 -11.66
CA GLN A 76 24.31 -25.21 -11.16
C GLN A 76 23.96 -24.20 -10.07
N ALA A 77 22.93 -23.38 -10.29
CA ALA A 77 22.49 -22.41 -9.30
C ALA A 77 21.94 -23.08 -8.03
N TRP A 78 21.25 -24.21 -8.16
CA TRP A 78 20.82 -25.04 -7.02
C TRP A 78 22.02 -25.54 -6.21
N ASP A 79 23.04 -26.11 -6.88
CA ASP A 79 24.24 -26.61 -6.20
C ASP A 79 24.97 -25.48 -5.45
N VAL A 80 24.96 -24.25 -5.98
CA VAL A 80 25.51 -23.07 -5.29
C VAL A 80 24.65 -22.66 -4.09
N LEU A 81 23.32 -22.61 -4.22
CA LEU A 81 22.42 -22.26 -3.10
C LEU A 81 22.58 -23.20 -1.89
N PHE A 82 22.85 -24.48 -2.16
CA PHE A 82 23.02 -25.52 -1.14
C PHE A 82 24.49 -25.84 -0.82
N ALA A 83 25.44 -25.05 -1.34
CA ALA A 83 26.84 -25.17 -0.95
C ALA A 83 27.05 -24.74 0.51
N ASP A 84 28.20 -25.16 1.08
CA ASP A 84 28.56 -24.87 2.46
C ASP A 84 28.78 -23.36 2.66
N GLU A 85 27.82 -22.73 3.33
CA GLU A 85 27.82 -21.31 3.66
C GLU A 85 29.02 -20.91 4.53
N GLN A 86 29.46 -21.78 5.44
CA GLN A 86 30.61 -21.49 6.32
C GLN A 86 31.92 -21.49 5.52
N GLN A 87 32.01 -22.31 4.47
CA GLN A 87 33.18 -22.40 3.62
C GLN A 87 33.26 -21.26 2.61
N TYR A 88 32.14 -20.88 1.99
CA TYR A 88 32.12 -19.98 0.83
C TYR A 88 31.58 -18.58 1.13
N GLY A 89 30.85 -18.39 2.24
CA GLY A 89 30.21 -17.15 2.65
C GLY A 89 28.93 -16.86 1.86
N ALA A 90 27.88 -16.44 2.57
CA ALA A 90 26.55 -16.21 1.99
C ALA A 90 26.55 -15.23 0.81
N ARG A 91 27.25 -14.09 0.93
CA ARG A 91 27.39 -13.10 -0.16
C ARG A 91 27.95 -13.70 -1.44
N SER A 92 28.98 -14.54 -1.33
CA SER A 92 29.62 -15.16 -2.50
C SER A 92 28.67 -16.12 -3.19
N LEU A 93 27.90 -16.90 -2.41
CA LEU A 93 26.89 -17.82 -2.94
C LEU A 93 25.78 -17.04 -3.66
N LEU A 94 25.23 -15.99 -3.04
CA LEU A 94 24.22 -15.13 -3.64
C LEU A 94 24.70 -14.46 -4.94
N ASP A 95 25.93 -13.95 -4.96
CA ASP A 95 26.52 -13.32 -6.14
C ASP A 95 26.72 -14.32 -7.28
N GLN A 96 27.14 -15.55 -6.98
CA GLN A 96 27.27 -16.61 -7.96
C GLN A 96 25.92 -17.05 -8.53
N VAL A 97 24.89 -17.20 -7.69
CA VAL A 97 23.52 -17.50 -8.13
C VAL A 97 23.01 -16.38 -9.05
N GLY A 98 23.16 -15.12 -8.63
CA GLY A 98 22.78 -13.96 -9.46
C GLY A 98 23.48 -13.96 -10.82
N ASN A 99 24.79 -14.20 -10.85
CA ASN A 99 25.57 -14.26 -12.10
C ASN A 99 25.14 -15.40 -13.04
N LEU A 100 24.67 -16.51 -12.50
CA LEU A 100 24.14 -17.63 -13.29
C LEU A 100 22.77 -17.30 -13.90
N LEU A 101 21.90 -16.63 -13.13
CA LEU A 101 20.51 -16.42 -13.51
C LEU A 101 20.27 -15.14 -14.33
N MET A 102 21.01 -14.06 -14.06
CA MET A 102 20.88 -12.76 -14.76
C MET A 102 20.95 -12.85 -16.30
N PRO A 103 21.78 -13.72 -16.92
CA PRO A 103 21.85 -13.85 -18.38
C PRO A 103 20.73 -14.69 -19.02
N LEU A 104 19.82 -15.27 -18.21
CA LEU A 104 18.71 -16.06 -18.74
C LEU A 104 17.62 -15.14 -19.29
N PRO A 105 17.02 -15.46 -20.45
CA PRO A 105 15.80 -14.80 -20.88
C PRO A 105 14.66 -15.08 -19.88
N PRO A 106 13.64 -14.21 -19.82
CA PRO A 106 12.52 -14.33 -18.88
C PRO A 106 11.88 -15.73 -18.83
N THR A 107 11.72 -16.37 -19.99
CA THR A 107 11.18 -17.74 -20.13
C THR A 107 12.03 -18.79 -19.43
N GLU A 108 13.35 -18.74 -19.59
CA GLU A 108 14.27 -19.70 -18.97
C GLU A 108 14.41 -19.45 -17.48
N LEU A 109 14.45 -18.17 -17.06
CA LEU A 109 14.48 -17.80 -15.64
C LEU A 109 13.22 -18.32 -14.91
N ASP A 110 12.04 -18.11 -15.50
CA ASP A 110 10.77 -18.59 -14.95
C ASP A 110 10.77 -20.12 -14.75
N MET A 111 11.31 -20.88 -15.72
CA MET A 111 11.47 -22.33 -15.59
C MET A 111 12.38 -22.73 -14.41
N VAL A 112 13.47 -21.97 -14.19
CA VAL A 112 14.38 -22.22 -13.06
C VAL A 112 13.70 -21.94 -11.73
N ILE A 113 13.05 -20.78 -11.59
CA ILE A 113 12.37 -20.37 -10.35
C ILE A 113 11.23 -21.36 -10.01
N ARG A 114 10.41 -21.75 -10.98
CA ARG A 114 9.36 -22.77 -10.77
C ARG A 114 9.93 -24.11 -10.31
N ARG A 115 11.12 -24.49 -10.79
CA ARG A 115 11.79 -25.73 -10.42
C ARG A 115 12.44 -25.67 -9.04
N PHE A 116 12.93 -24.50 -8.64
CA PHE A 116 13.41 -24.28 -7.26
C PHE A 116 12.28 -24.52 -6.26
N GLY A 117 11.06 -24.09 -6.60
CA GLY A 117 9.92 -24.20 -5.70
C GLY A 117 10.19 -23.47 -4.38
N THR A 118 9.40 -23.77 -3.35
CA THR A 118 9.61 -23.15 -2.02
C THR A 118 10.96 -23.53 -1.44
N GLN A 119 11.39 -24.79 -1.53
CA GLN A 119 12.66 -25.23 -0.92
C GLN A 119 13.89 -24.43 -1.39
N GLY A 120 14.02 -24.19 -2.70
CA GLY A 120 15.15 -23.42 -3.23
C GLY A 120 15.05 -21.93 -2.90
N LEU A 121 13.83 -21.40 -2.92
CA LEU A 121 13.54 -20.00 -2.58
C LEU A 121 13.75 -19.72 -1.09
N ASP A 122 13.27 -20.60 -0.20
CA ASP A 122 13.48 -20.52 1.25
C ASP A 122 14.98 -20.56 1.59
N ARG A 123 15.76 -21.40 0.88
CA ARG A 123 17.22 -21.42 1.04
C ARG A 123 17.87 -20.12 0.56
N TRP A 124 17.39 -19.57 -0.55
CA TRP A 124 17.89 -18.28 -1.05
C TRP A 124 17.59 -17.18 -0.03
N ASP A 125 16.35 -17.11 0.46
CA ASP A 125 15.92 -16.18 1.51
C ASP A 125 16.77 -16.33 2.79
N ALA A 126 17.02 -17.55 3.26
CA ALA A 126 17.88 -17.77 4.42
C ALA A 126 19.30 -17.19 4.24
N LEU A 127 19.86 -17.28 3.02
CA LEU A 127 21.18 -16.70 2.72
C LEU A 127 21.18 -15.17 2.74
N THR A 128 20.07 -14.52 2.41
CA THR A 128 19.98 -13.04 2.46
C THR A 128 19.89 -12.49 3.88
N HIS A 129 19.56 -13.34 4.86
CA HIS A 129 19.47 -12.98 6.28
C HIS A 129 20.74 -13.32 7.08
N VAL A 130 21.81 -13.78 6.42
CA VAL A 130 23.08 -14.07 7.11
C VAL A 130 23.73 -12.75 7.54
N GLU A 131 24.07 -12.67 8.82
CA GLU A 131 24.79 -11.55 9.43
C GLU A 131 26.29 -11.87 9.56
N ASP A 132 27.11 -10.81 9.58
CA ASP A 132 28.54 -10.92 9.81
C ASP A 132 28.87 -11.01 11.31
N GLU A 133 30.16 -11.03 11.65
CA GLU A 133 30.62 -11.12 13.05
C GLU A 133 30.23 -9.90 13.92
N HIS A 134 29.78 -8.81 13.30
CA HIS A 134 29.30 -7.59 13.97
C HIS A 134 27.78 -7.53 14.07
N GLY A 135 27.06 -8.53 13.54
CA GLY A 135 25.59 -8.54 13.47
C GLY A 135 25.06 -7.68 12.32
N GLU A 136 25.89 -7.32 11.35
CA GLU A 136 25.45 -6.54 10.18
C GLU A 136 25.06 -7.49 9.03
N PRO A 137 23.97 -7.23 8.31
CA PRO A 137 23.58 -8.05 7.16
C PRO A 137 24.71 -8.15 6.13
N VAL A 138 25.12 -9.38 5.79
CA VAL A 138 26.17 -9.66 4.81
C VAL A 138 25.76 -9.26 3.39
N TYR A 139 24.45 -9.18 3.16
CA TYR A 139 23.83 -8.71 1.93
C TYR A 139 23.03 -7.44 2.22
N ASP A 140 23.45 -6.31 1.65
CA ASP A 140 22.82 -5.03 1.94
C ASP A 140 21.38 -4.96 1.40
N TRP A 141 20.52 -4.23 2.11
CA TRP A 141 19.10 -4.18 1.82
C TRP A 141 18.81 -3.67 0.39
N ARG A 142 19.55 -2.67 -0.09
CA ARG A 142 19.35 -2.09 -1.43
C ARG A 142 19.60 -3.13 -2.50
N ARG A 143 20.67 -3.90 -2.36
CA ARG A 143 21.01 -4.98 -3.29
C ARG A 143 20.00 -6.11 -3.25
N ALA A 144 19.52 -6.49 -2.06
CA ALA A 144 18.39 -7.40 -1.90
C ALA A 144 17.15 -6.89 -2.66
N GLN A 145 16.77 -5.64 -2.42
CA GLN A 145 15.61 -5.04 -3.04
C GLN A 145 15.73 -4.97 -4.57
N GLU A 146 16.90 -4.63 -5.12
CA GLU A 146 17.14 -4.62 -6.56
C GLU A 146 17.01 -6.03 -7.17
N LEU A 147 17.55 -7.05 -6.50
CA LEU A 147 17.46 -8.45 -6.91
C LEU A 147 16.01 -8.92 -6.91
N PHE A 148 15.27 -8.71 -5.82
CA PHE A 148 13.87 -9.13 -5.71
C PHE A 148 13.00 -8.40 -6.72
N SER A 149 13.21 -7.08 -6.88
CA SER A 149 12.48 -6.28 -7.85
C SER A 149 12.78 -6.70 -9.28
N TRP A 150 14.00 -7.20 -9.56
CA TRP A 150 14.36 -7.80 -10.84
C TRP A 150 13.70 -9.17 -11.04
N LEU A 151 13.73 -10.06 -10.06
CA LEU A 151 13.09 -11.36 -10.15
C LEU A 151 11.60 -11.20 -10.42
N LEU A 152 10.89 -10.45 -9.56
CA LEU A 152 9.45 -10.24 -9.61
C LEU A 152 8.98 -9.65 -10.95
N ARG A 153 9.70 -8.67 -11.52
CA ARG A 153 9.31 -8.08 -12.82
C ARG A 153 9.61 -8.97 -14.03
N THR A 154 10.46 -9.99 -13.87
CA THR A 154 11.01 -10.77 -15.00
C THR A 154 10.25 -12.08 -15.20
N VAL A 155 9.86 -12.75 -14.13
CA VAL A 155 9.21 -14.08 -14.21
C VAL A 155 7.73 -13.98 -14.57
N SER A 156 7.06 -15.12 -14.76
CA SER A 156 5.61 -15.18 -14.94
C SER A 156 4.85 -14.73 -13.69
N PRO A 157 3.55 -14.40 -13.78
CA PRO A 157 2.73 -14.09 -12.61
C PRO A 157 2.83 -15.17 -11.52
N TYR A 158 2.77 -16.45 -11.92
CA TYR A 158 2.93 -17.58 -11.00
C TYR A 158 4.32 -17.60 -10.36
N GLY A 159 5.38 -17.37 -11.15
CA GLY A 159 6.74 -17.29 -10.62
C GLY A 159 6.90 -16.15 -9.61
N ALA A 160 6.28 -15.00 -9.85
CA ALA A 160 6.34 -13.86 -8.94
C ALA A 160 5.61 -14.13 -7.63
N MET A 161 4.43 -14.75 -7.69
CA MET A 161 3.70 -15.21 -6.52
C MET A 161 4.48 -16.29 -5.74
N LEU A 162 5.16 -17.20 -6.44
CA LEU A 162 6.02 -18.21 -5.83
C LEU A 162 7.21 -17.58 -5.09
N ILE A 163 7.84 -16.55 -5.67
CA ILE A 163 8.88 -15.76 -5.00
C ILE A 163 8.31 -15.07 -3.76
N GLY A 164 7.17 -14.38 -3.88
CA GLY A 164 6.55 -13.73 -2.72
C GLY A 164 6.22 -14.69 -1.58
N THR A 165 5.86 -15.94 -1.91
CA THR A 165 5.53 -16.97 -0.91
C THR A 165 6.76 -17.65 -0.31
N GLY A 166 7.78 -17.96 -1.12
CA GLY A 166 8.96 -18.72 -0.70
C GLY A 166 10.18 -17.85 -0.36
N MET A 167 10.09 -16.54 -0.54
CA MET A 167 11.13 -15.57 -0.15
C MET A 167 10.48 -14.42 0.60
N SER A 168 10.26 -14.61 1.90
CA SER A 168 9.63 -13.59 2.75
C SER A 168 10.34 -12.24 2.75
N CYS A 169 11.66 -12.18 2.52
CA CYS A 169 12.38 -10.91 2.36
C CYS A 169 11.93 -10.10 1.12
N SER A 170 11.25 -10.73 0.17
CA SER A 170 10.82 -10.10 -1.07
C SER A 170 9.48 -9.38 -0.96
N GLN A 171 8.64 -9.69 0.03
CA GLN A 171 7.33 -9.08 0.26
C GLN A 171 7.12 -8.84 1.77
N PRO A 172 6.54 -7.70 2.19
CA PRO A 172 6.39 -7.43 3.60
C PRO A 172 5.28 -8.31 4.18
N GLU A 173 5.50 -8.81 5.39
CA GLU A 173 4.48 -9.52 6.15
C GLU A 173 3.69 -8.56 7.04
N TYR A 174 2.50 -8.99 7.44
CA TYR A 174 1.72 -8.33 8.48
C TYR A 174 1.35 -9.32 9.57
N ASN A 175 1.42 -8.87 10.82
CA ASN A 175 0.98 -9.65 11.96
C ASN A 175 -0.37 -9.10 12.44
N ALA A 176 -1.41 -9.92 12.37
CA ALA A 176 -2.77 -9.57 12.80
C ALA A 176 -2.83 -9.08 14.27
N ALA A 177 -1.94 -9.60 15.13
CA ALA A 177 -1.85 -9.17 16.53
C ALA A 177 -1.39 -7.71 16.67
N CYS A 178 -0.61 -7.19 15.72
CA CYS A 178 -0.12 -5.81 15.73
C CYS A 178 -1.21 -4.79 15.37
N SER A 179 -2.33 -5.25 14.82
CA SER A 179 -3.54 -4.46 14.56
C SER A 179 -4.60 -4.62 15.66
N GLY A 180 -4.24 -5.22 16.81
CA GLY A 180 -5.16 -5.47 17.92
C GLY A 180 -6.20 -6.57 17.66
N CYS A 181 -6.08 -7.32 16.56
CA CYS A 181 -7.04 -8.34 16.15
C CYS A 181 -6.48 -9.75 16.39
N HIS A 182 -7.05 -10.47 17.35
CA HIS A 182 -6.79 -11.90 17.57
C HIS A 182 -7.82 -12.74 16.81
N CYS A 183 -7.57 -13.01 15.54
CA CYS A 183 -8.43 -13.85 14.73
C CYS A 183 -7.63 -14.79 13.83
N ASP A 184 -8.23 -15.95 13.53
CA ASP A 184 -7.57 -16.97 12.72
C ASP A 184 -7.84 -16.81 11.20
N ASP A 185 -8.53 -15.77 10.73
CA ASP A 185 -8.99 -15.58 9.33
C ASP A 185 -8.21 -14.52 8.55
N HIS A 186 -7.01 -14.16 8.99
CA HIS A 186 -6.11 -13.27 8.25
C HIS A 186 -5.38 -14.04 7.12
N GLY A 187 -5.06 -13.34 6.04
CA GLY A 187 -4.36 -13.86 4.88
C GLY A 187 -4.11 -12.81 3.81
N TRP A 188 -3.98 -13.26 2.58
CA TRP A 188 -3.72 -12.38 1.44
C TRP A 188 -4.72 -12.64 0.32
N VAL A 189 -4.99 -11.62 -0.47
CA VAL A 189 -5.96 -11.65 -1.56
C VAL A 189 -5.33 -11.13 -2.84
N LEU A 190 -5.67 -11.72 -3.98
CA LEU A 190 -5.28 -11.22 -5.29
C LEU A 190 -6.45 -10.40 -5.87
N PRO A 191 -6.45 -9.06 -5.73
CA PRO A 191 -7.49 -8.21 -6.32
C PRO A 191 -7.50 -8.30 -7.85
N GLU A 192 -8.65 -8.03 -8.47
CA GLU A 192 -8.83 -8.06 -9.93
C GLU A 192 -7.98 -6.99 -10.66
N GLY A 193 -7.44 -6.01 -9.94
CA GLY A 193 -6.48 -5.02 -10.43
C GLY A 193 -6.33 -3.83 -9.47
N PRO A 194 -5.30 -2.97 -9.66
CA PRO A 194 -5.07 -1.79 -8.82
C PRO A 194 -6.15 -0.72 -8.97
N PHE A 195 -6.93 -0.79 -10.05
CA PHE A 195 -7.97 0.17 -10.36
C PHE A 195 -9.33 -0.49 -10.20
N ALA A 196 -10.19 0.14 -9.40
CA ALA A 196 -11.60 -0.01 -9.62
C ALA A 196 -11.91 0.56 -11.01
N GLN A 197 -12.76 -0.15 -11.69
CA GLN A 197 -13.51 0.33 -12.83
C GLN A 197 -14.33 1.56 -12.24
N VAL A 198 -14.40 2.81 -12.82
CA VAL A 198 -15.10 4.10 -12.37
C VAL A 198 -16.33 4.72 -13.11
N ASP A 199 -17.41 5.08 -12.40
CA ASP A 199 -18.63 5.84 -12.85
C ASP A 199 -18.86 7.08 -11.94
N GLY A 200 -18.04 8.13 -12.09
CA GLY A 200 -18.35 9.54 -11.79
C GLY A 200 -18.75 10.01 -10.37
N ALA A 201 -19.02 9.14 -9.40
CA ALA A 201 -19.37 9.49 -8.02
C ALA A 201 -19.19 8.30 -7.06
N TYR A 202 -18.98 8.56 -5.77
CA TYR A 202 -19.09 7.56 -4.70
C TYR A 202 -20.30 7.85 -3.79
N VAL A 203 -20.90 6.77 -3.28
CA VAL A 203 -21.93 6.82 -2.23
C VAL A 203 -21.25 6.37 -0.95
N THR A 204 -21.16 7.26 0.04
CA THR A 204 -20.61 6.87 1.35
C THR A 204 -21.58 5.93 2.06
N GLU A 205 -21.10 5.22 3.10
CA GLU A 205 -21.95 4.39 3.98
C GLU A 205 -23.14 5.18 4.58
N ASN A 206 -23.00 6.51 4.66
CA ASN A 206 -24.00 7.44 5.16
C ASN A 206 -24.87 8.08 4.07
N TRP A 207 -24.98 7.45 2.90
CA TRP A 207 -25.85 7.89 1.79
C TRP A 207 -25.51 9.24 1.16
N GLN A 208 -24.26 9.68 1.26
CA GLN A 208 -23.85 10.94 0.67
C GLN A 208 -23.20 10.69 -0.67
N TRP A 209 -23.80 11.28 -1.70
CA TRP A 209 -23.16 11.43 -2.99
C TRP A 209 -22.00 12.40 -2.83
N VAL A 210 -20.80 11.91 -3.05
CA VAL A 210 -19.61 12.75 -3.10
C VAL A 210 -19.00 12.57 -4.48
N SER A 211 -18.60 13.69 -5.09
CA SER A 211 -17.93 13.66 -6.38
C SER A 211 -16.68 12.81 -6.27
N ALA A 212 -16.64 11.67 -6.97
CA ALA A 212 -15.42 10.93 -7.19
C ALA A 212 -14.49 11.79 -8.03
N SER A 213 -13.18 11.70 -7.77
CA SER A 213 -12.24 12.29 -8.71
C SER A 213 -12.38 11.58 -10.06
N THR A 214 -12.45 12.36 -11.14
CA THR A 214 -12.28 11.81 -12.50
C THR A 214 -10.81 11.71 -12.89
N GLU A 215 -9.91 12.22 -12.03
CA GLU A 215 -8.47 12.12 -12.21
C GLU A 215 -8.00 10.74 -11.74
N ALA A 216 -7.12 10.10 -12.50
CA ALA A 216 -6.58 8.79 -12.13
C ALA A 216 -5.65 8.93 -10.90
N MET A 217 -5.80 8.01 -9.94
CA MET A 217 -4.99 7.95 -8.71
C MET A 217 -5.01 9.26 -7.92
N SER A 218 -6.22 9.70 -7.58
CA SER A 218 -6.43 10.99 -6.91
C SER A 218 -6.32 10.84 -5.40
N TRP A 219 -5.94 11.90 -4.70
CA TRP A 219 -5.85 11.88 -3.22
C TRP A 219 -7.21 11.56 -2.57
N GLN A 220 -8.31 11.86 -3.25
CA GLN A 220 -9.67 11.56 -2.82
C GLN A 220 -9.99 10.07 -2.84
N ASP A 221 -9.23 9.23 -3.54
CA ASP A 221 -9.50 7.80 -3.63
C ASP A 221 -8.96 7.02 -2.43
N MET A 222 -8.29 7.69 -1.49
CA MET A 222 -7.59 7.02 -0.38
C MET A 222 -8.45 6.97 0.89
N ASP A 223 -8.71 5.75 1.35
CA ASP A 223 -9.10 5.37 2.70
C ASP A 223 -7.93 4.57 3.31
N GLN A 224 -7.52 4.94 4.52
CA GLN A 224 -6.41 4.32 5.26
C GLN A 224 -6.67 2.85 5.63
N GLY A 225 -7.93 2.45 5.86
CA GLY A 225 -8.21 1.11 6.39
C GLY A 225 -7.81 0.95 7.87
N LEU A 226 -7.24 -0.19 8.22
CA LEU A 226 -7.07 -0.65 9.62
C LEU A 226 -5.65 -0.50 10.16
N PHE A 227 -4.68 -0.17 9.31
CA PHE A 227 -3.29 0.05 9.73
C PHE A 227 -3.13 1.44 10.34
N GLY A 228 -2.38 1.56 11.46
CA GLY A 228 -2.16 2.83 12.17
C GLY A 228 -1.12 3.75 11.51
N ASP A 229 -1.01 3.72 10.19
CA ASP A 229 -0.01 4.39 9.37
C ASP A 229 -0.50 5.75 8.82
N CYS A 230 -1.37 6.43 9.56
CA CYS A 230 -1.96 7.71 9.17
C CYS A 230 -0.93 8.74 8.69
N TRP A 231 0.26 8.76 9.31
CA TRP A 231 1.38 9.61 8.96
C TRP A 231 1.86 9.43 7.52
N LEU A 232 1.83 8.19 7.01
CA LEU A 232 2.20 7.82 5.65
C LEU A 232 1.08 8.18 4.66
N LEU A 233 -0.14 7.68 4.90
CA LEU A 233 -1.25 7.83 3.96
C LEU A 233 -1.67 9.29 3.82
N THR A 234 -1.70 10.04 4.93
CA THR A 234 -1.97 11.48 4.92
C THR A 234 -0.91 12.24 4.13
N SER A 235 0.37 11.87 4.29
CA SER A 235 1.48 12.50 3.55
C SER A 235 1.34 12.24 2.05
N MET A 236 0.95 11.03 1.66
CA MET A 236 0.67 10.70 0.28
C MET A 236 -0.51 11.52 -0.27
N GLN A 237 -1.61 11.63 0.47
CA GLN A 237 -2.74 12.49 0.07
C GLN A 237 -2.31 13.96 -0.10
N ALA A 238 -1.49 14.50 0.81
CA ALA A 238 -0.97 15.86 0.72
C ALA A 238 -0.10 16.06 -0.54
N VAL A 239 0.77 15.09 -0.86
CA VAL A 239 1.62 15.10 -2.06
C VAL A 239 0.78 15.03 -3.32
N LEU A 240 -0.20 14.11 -3.38
CA LEU A 240 -1.10 13.96 -4.52
C LEU A 240 -2.02 15.17 -4.72
N GLN A 241 -2.44 15.84 -3.64
CA GLN A 241 -3.18 17.09 -3.74
C GLN A 241 -2.33 18.20 -4.37
N ALA A 242 -1.07 18.32 -3.97
CA ALA A 242 -0.17 19.33 -4.49
C ALA A 242 0.36 18.99 -5.90
N ASN A 243 0.56 17.71 -6.20
CA ASN A 243 1.06 17.19 -7.46
C ASN A 243 0.24 15.94 -7.91
N PRO A 244 -0.90 16.14 -8.59
CA PRO A 244 -1.77 15.05 -9.03
C PRO A 244 -1.12 14.04 -9.98
N GLN A 245 0.05 14.38 -10.55
CA GLN A 245 0.80 13.49 -11.43
C GLN A 245 1.84 12.65 -10.67
N HIS A 246 1.95 12.79 -9.36
CA HIS A 246 2.93 12.05 -8.58
C HIS A 246 2.63 10.54 -8.61
N ALA A 247 1.45 10.07 -8.19
CA ALA A 247 1.12 8.63 -8.25
C ALA A 247 1.23 8.05 -9.68
N PRO A 248 0.66 8.65 -10.75
CA PRO A 248 0.82 8.14 -12.11
C PRO A 248 2.27 8.03 -12.61
N ARG A 249 3.21 8.81 -12.06
CA ARG A 249 4.64 8.72 -12.39
C ARG A 249 5.41 7.70 -11.55
N HIS A 250 4.92 7.40 -10.35
CA HIS A 250 5.62 6.57 -9.36
C HIS A 250 4.97 5.19 -9.20
N PHE A 251 3.88 4.90 -9.91
CA PHE A 251 3.21 3.61 -9.91
C PHE A 251 3.16 3.03 -11.33
N ARG A 252 3.59 1.79 -11.48
CA ARG A 252 3.55 1.06 -12.75
C ARG A 252 3.09 -0.37 -12.54
N GLN A 253 2.11 -0.80 -13.33
CA GLN A 253 1.81 -2.23 -13.49
C GLN A 253 2.71 -2.82 -14.57
N GLU A 254 3.47 -3.85 -14.22
CA GLU A 254 4.31 -4.60 -15.14
C GLU A 254 3.46 -5.52 -16.03
N ALA A 255 4.05 -5.97 -17.13
CA ALA A 255 3.35 -6.84 -18.07
C ALA A 255 2.85 -8.14 -17.40
N ASN A 256 3.61 -8.70 -16.47
CA ASN A 256 3.27 -9.92 -15.72
C ASN A 256 2.32 -9.67 -14.54
N GLY A 257 1.75 -8.48 -14.42
CA GLY A 257 0.80 -8.12 -13.36
C GLY A 257 1.42 -7.71 -12.03
N THR A 258 2.73 -7.89 -11.81
CA THR A 258 3.44 -7.29 -10.66
C THR A 258 3.39 -5.77 -10.72
N LEU A 259 3.63 -5.12 -9.58
CA LEU A 259 3.45 -3.69 -9.42
C LEU A 259 4.74 -3.05 -8.93
N THR A 260 5.23 -2.03 -9.63
CA THR A 260 6.40 -1.26 -9.22
C THR A 260 5.97 0.08 -8.67
N VAL A 261 6.41 0.38 -7.45
CA VAL A 261 6.28 1.67 -6.79
C VAL A 261 7.64 2.31 -6.63
N THR A 262 7.78 3.58 -6.98
CA THR A 262 9.00 4.35 -6.74
C THR A 262 8.86 5.16 -5.45
N LEU A 263 9.74 4.87 -4.48
CA LEU A 263 9.94 5.66 -3.27
C LEU A 263 11.34 6.30 -3.31
N TYR A 264 11.75 6.97 -2.24
CA TYR A 264 13.04 7.62 -2.15
C TYR A 264 13.76 7.30 -0.84
N ASP A 265 15.05 7.00 -0.95
CA ASP A 265 15.94 6.80 0.18
C ASP A 265 17.11 7.78 0.06
N GLU A 266 17.25 8.65 1.05
CA GLU A 266 18.21 9.76 1.05
C GLU A 266 18.16 10.60 -0.24
N GLY A 267 16.94 10.81 -0.77
CA GLY A 267 16.69 11.55 -2.00
C GLY A 267 16.99 10.80 -3.29
N SER A 268 17.48 9.56 -3.21
CA SER A 268 17.69 8.69 -4.38
C SER A 268 16.44 7.84 -4.62
N PRO A 269 15.91 7.79 -5.86
CA PRO A 269 14.73 6.98 -6.15
C PRO A 269 15.05 5.48 -6.03
N ILE A 270 14.13 4.73 -5.45
CA ILE A 270 14.18 3.27 -5.35
C ILE A 270 12.87 2.71 -5.91
N ALA A 271 12.99 1.84 -6.91
CA ALA A 271 11.87 1.11 -7.47
C ALA A 271 11.68 -0.22 -6.72
N ILE A 272 10.53 -0.36 -6.07
CA ILE A 272 10.13 -1.55 -5.31
C ILE A 272 9.06 -2.28 -6.12
N THR A 273 9.39 -3.48 -6.62
CA THR A 273 8.40 -4.35 -7.28
C THR A 273 7.73 -5.25 -6.24
N LEU A 274 6.41 -5.37 -6.33
CA LEU A 274 5.57 -6.12 -5.42
C LEU A 274 4.79 -7.20 -6.15
N ALA A 275 4.55 -8.31 -5.45
CA ALA A 275 3.47 -9.22 -5.81
C ALA A 275 2.13 -8.47 -5.71
N PRO A 276 1.19 -8.70 -6.64
CA PRO A 276 -0.04 -7.92 -6.75
C PRO A 276 -1.12 -8.31 -5.73
N ASP A 277 -0.75 -8.88 -4.58
CA ASP A 277 -1.64 -9.24 -3.50
C ASP A 277 -1.60 -8.24 -2.33
N LEU A 278 -2.66 -8.23 -1.53
CA LEU A 278 -2.82 -7.31 -0.38
C LEU A 278 -3.32 -8.01 0.88
N PRO A 279 -3.02 -7.46 2.08
CA PRO A 279 -3.54 -7.97 3.35
C PRO A 279 -5.07 -7.99 3.39
N TYR A 280 -5.63 -9.13 3.80
CA TYR A 280 -7.07 -9.36 3.84
C TYR A 280 -7.47 -10.19 5.08
N GLY A 281 -8.55 -9.78 5.72
CA GLY A 281 -9.12 -10.50 6.87
C GLY A 281 -10.48 -9.93 7.24
N HIS A 282 -11.32 -10.71 7.93
CA HIS A 282 -12.69 -10.29 8.27
C HIS A 282 -13.54 -9.83 7.07
N GLY A 283 -13.32 -10.45 5.90
CA GLY A 283 -14.09 -10.15 4.70
C GLY A 283 -13.74 -8.82 4.01
N ARG A 284 -12.66 -8.13 4.41
CA ARG A 284 -12.24 -6.85 3.84
C ARG A 284 -10.72 -6.71 3.71
N LEU A 285 -10.30 -5.81 2.82
CA LEU A 285 -8.92 -5.35 2.75
C LEU A 285 -8.56 -4.61 4.04
N TRP A 286 -7.37 -4.88 4.57
CA TRP A 286 -6.90 -4.26 5.81
C TRP A 286 -6.13 -2.96 5.57
N GLY A 287 -5.34 -2.93 4.50
CA GLY A 287 -4.57 -1.75 4.12
C GLY A 287 -5.38 -0.71 3.37
N ALA A 288 -4.67 0.31 2.91
CA ALA A 288 -5.26 1.42 2.19
C ALA A 288 -5.98 1.00 0.91
N LYS A 289 -7.12 1.63 0.64
CA LYS A 289 -8.02 1.29 -0.46
C LYS A 289 -8.89 2.47 -0.87
N GLY A 290 -9.74 2.25 -1.87
CA GLY A 290 -10.90 3.09 -2.16
C GLY A 290 -12.05 2.89 -1.19
N HIS A 291 -13.05 3.76 -1.27
CA HIS A 291 -14.24 3.85 -0.39
C HIS A 291 -15.27 2.72 -0.56
N THR A 292 -14.83 1.49 -0.83
CA THR A 292 -15.70 0.31 -0.83
C THR A 292 -15.05 -0.79 -0.01
N GLU A 293 -15.82 -1.35 0.92
CA GLU A 293 -15.40 -2.53 1.69
C GLU A 293 -15.33 -3.80 0.82
N ASP A 294 -16.07 -3.84 -0.30
CA ASP A 294 -16.02 -4.96 -1.23
C ASP A 294 -14.71 -4.94 -2.03
N ALA A 295 -13.77 -5.81 -1.63
CA ALA A 295 -12.44 -5.94 -2.22
C ALA A 295 -12.45 -6.26 -3.72
N ARG A 296 -13.56 -6.76 -4.28
CA ARG A 296 -13.70 -7.02 -5.73
C ARG A 296 -13.76 -5.73 -6.54
N TYR A 297 -14.26 -4.66 -5.92
CA TYR A 297 -14.51 -3.38 -6.56
C TYR A 297 -13.67 -2.24 -5.97
N ALA A 298 -12.80 -2.55 -5.00
CA ALA A 298 -11.95 -1.56 -4.36
C ALA A 298 -10.87 -1.05 -5.31
N GLU A 299 -10.60 0.26 -5.22
CA GLU A 299 -9.35 0.80 -5.76
C GLU A 299 -8.23 0.39 -4.82
N THR A 300 -7.28 -0.39 -5.32
CA THR A 300 -6.24 -0.99 -4.50
C THR A 300 -4.86 -0.37 -4.73
N TRP A 301 -4.74 0.55 -5.69
CA TRP A 301 -3.52 1.34 -5.90
C TRP A 301 -2.99 2.02 -4.62
N PRO A 302 -3.81 2.56 -3.68
CA PRO A 302 -3.30 3.14 -2.44
C PRO A 302 -2.57 2.09 -1.59
N GLY A 303 -3.17 0.90 -1.45
CA GLY A 303 -2.61 -0.22 -0.68
C GLY A 303 -1.28 -0.73 -1.22
N PHE A 304 -1.00 -0.54 -2.52
CA PHE A 304 0.31 -0.89 -3.07
C PHE A 304 1.40 0.14 -2.78
N PHE A 305 1.06 1.43 -2.63
CA PHE A 305 2.01 2.41 -2.08
C PHE A 305 2.31 2.12 -0.61
N GLU A 306 1.29 1.77 0.16
CA GLU A 306 1.41 1.34 1.56
C GLU A 306 2.29 0.08 1.67
N LYS A 307 2.01 -0.95 0.85
CA LYS A 307 2.83 -2.17 0.80
C LYS A 307 4.27 -1.90 0.40
N ALA A 308 4.52 -0.96 -0.54
CA ALA A 308 5.88 -0.58 -0.90
C ALA A 308 6.62 0.10 0.25
N ALA A 309 5.94 0.95 1.02
CA ALA A 309 6.50 1.57 2.21
C ALA A 309 6.76 0.54 3.31
N ALA A 310 5.84 -0.41 3.52
CA ALA A 310 6.05 -1.53 4.43
C ALA A 310 7.29 -2.36 4.03
N GLN A 311 7.45 -2.68 2.74
CA GLN A 311 8.64 -3.37 2.23
C GLN A 311 9.92 -2.54 2.45
N PHE A 312 9.86 -1.23 2.26
CA PHE A 312 10.99 -0.33 2.50
C PHE A 312 11.41 -0.30 3.97
N HIS A 313 10.45 -0.30 4.89
CA HIS A 313 10.69 -0.26 6.33
C HIS A 313 10.92 -1.64 6.96
N GLY A 314 10.82 -2.71 6.17
CA GLY A 314 10.95 -4.10 6.62
C GLY A 314 9.62 -4.84 6.54
N ASN A 315 8.64 -4.45 7.36
CA ASN A 315 7.32 -5.06 7.38
C ASN A 315 6.20 -4.04 7.68
N TYR A 316 4.94 -4.49 7.58
CA TYR A 316 3.80 -3.67 8.02
C TYR A 316 3.91 -3.29 9.50
N HIS A 317 4.46 -4.16 10.35
CA HIS A 317 4.69 -3.87 11.77
C HIS A 317 5.46 -2.56 11.99
N ASP A 318 6.37 -2.22 11.08
CA ASP A 318 7.27 -1.08 11.23
C ASP A 318 6.63 0.26 10.81
N ILE A 319 5.45 0.24 10.17
CA ILE A 319 4.73 1.45 9.75
C ILE A 319 3.41 1.68 10.50
N VAL A 320 2.86 0.66 11.15
CA VAL A 320 1.50 0.67 11.76
C VAL A 320 1.43 1.33 13.14
N HIS A 321 2.55 1.59 13.82
CA HIS A 321 2.55 2.18 15.18
C HIS A 321 2.73 3.70 15.19
N GLY A 322 2.46 4.34 14.06
CA GLY A 322 2.67 5.76 13.84
C GLY A 322 4.09 6.12 13.40
N GLY A 323 4.29 7.38 13.06
CA GLY A 323 5.54 7.91 12.53
C GLY A 323 5.42 9.41 12.29
N PRO A 324 6.53 10.13 12.11
CA PRO A 324 6.49 11.56 11.84
C PRO A 324 6.17 11.80 10.34
N PRO A 325 5.20 12.67 10.01
CA PRO A 325 4.91 12.99 8.61
C PRO A 325 6.11 13.50 7.81
N SER A 326 7.10 14.14 8.45
CA SER A 326 8.35 14.54 7.79
C SER A 326 9.07 13.40 7.09
N ASP A 327 9.03 12.20 7.69
CA ASP A 327 9.74 11.04 7.17
C ASP A 327 8.96 10.44 6.00
N ALA A 328 7.62 10.40 6.08
CA ALA A 328 6.78 9.96 4.97
C ALA A 328 6.88 10.92 3.79
N LEU A 329 6.85 12.23 4.03
CA LEU A 329 7.04 13.24 2.99
C LEU A 329 8.41 13.07 2.31
N THR A 330 9.46 12.76 3.07
CA THR A 330 10.80 12.48 2.53
C THR A 330 10.83 11.18 1.73
N LEU A 331 10.22 10.11 2.24
CA LEU A 331 10.10 8.81 1.57
C LEU A 331 9.37 8.91 0.23
N ILE A 332 8.30 9.71 0.18
CA ILE A 332 7.45 9.87 -1.00
C ILE A 332 8.08 10.82 -2.02
N THR A 333 8.72 11.91 -1.58
CA THR A 333 9.18 12.98 -2.50
C THR A 333 10.68 13.03 -2.74
N GLY A 334 11.48 12.32 -1.93
CA GLY A 334 12.94 12.42 -1.90
C GLY A 334 13.47 13.75 -1.38
N ARG A 335 12.61 14.54 -0.71
CA ARG A 335 12.93 15.91 -0.29
C ARG A 335 12.74 16.09 1.19
N VAL A 336 13.64 16.87 1.78
CA VAL A 336 13.59 17.19 3.20
C VAL A 336 12.44 18.17 3.47
N GLY A 337 11.55 17.78 4.37
CA GLY A 337 10.45 18.62 4.83
C GLY A 337 10.92 19.84 5.63
N GLN A 338 10.03 20.83 5.73
CA GLN A 338 10.20 22.06 6.48
C GLN A 338 9.10 22.17 7.52
N LYS A 339 9.45 22.57 8.74
CA LYS A 339 8.45 22.89 9.76
C LYS A 339 7.86 24.27 9.51
N VAL A 340 6.55 24.38 9.63
CA VAL A 340 5.82 25.66 9.60
C VAL A 340 5.76 26.23 11.01
N ASP A 341 6.03 27.54 11.14
CA ASP A 341 5.97 28.24 12.43
C ASP A 341 4.51 28.50 12.85
N LEU A 342 3.97 27.64 13.71
CA LEU A 342 2.62 27.75 14.25
C LEU A 342 2.41 28.98 15.14
N GLY A 343 3.50 29.59 15.65
CA GLY A 343 3.44 30.81 16.48
C GLY A 343 3.32 32.09 15.66
N SER A 344 3.47 32.01 14.34
CA SER A 344 3.46 33.18 13.47
C SER A 344 2.06 33.81 13.37
N PRO A 345 1.92 35.14 13.54
CA PRO A 345 0.66 35.83 13.28
C PRO A 345 0.26 35.80 11.79
N TRP A 346 1.18 35.40 10.91
CA TRP A 346 0.97 35.26 9.47
C TRP A 346 0.77 33.80 9.02
N LEU A 347 0.57 32.86 9.96
CA LEU A 347 0.50 31.43 9.69
C LEU A 347 -0.42 31.06 8.53
N ILE A 348 -1.66 31.57 8.54
CA ILE A 348 -2.66 31.25 7.51
C ILE A 348 -2.21 31.74 6.12
N GLN A 349 -1.59 32.92 6.06
CA GLN A 349 -1.05 33.46 4.82
C GLN A 349 0.18 32.67 4.34
N ASP A 350 1.05 32.23 5.25
CA ASP A 350 2.20 31.38 4.92
C ASP A 350 1.74 30.04 4.33
N ILE A 351 0.78 29.37 4.97
CA ILE A 351 0.17 28.13 4.47
C ILE A 351 -0.42 28.34 3.07
N ALA A 352 -1.15 29.42 2.84
CA ALA A 352 -1.69 29.75 1.52
C ALA A 352 -0.59 29.95 0.46
N ASN A 353 0.49 30.64 0.83
CA ASN A 353 1.64 30.85 -0.07
C ASN A 353 2.41 29.55 -0.34
N ARG A 354 2.46 28.62 0.61
CA ARG A 354 3.08 27.30 0.43
C ARG A 354 2.24 26.43 -0.50
N LYS A 355 0.92 26.35 -0.27
CA LYS A 355 -0.02 25.62 -1.15
C LYS A 355 0.00 26.17 -2.58
N SER A 356 0.03 27.49 -2.77
CA SER A 356 0.06 28.08 -4.12
C SER A 356 1.36 27.82 -4.89
N ARG A 357 2.44 27.50 -4.17
CA ARG A 357 3.72 27.01 -4.71
C ARG A 357 3.77 25.48 -4.79
N GLY A 358 2.63 24.81 -4.58
CA GLY A 358 2.44 23.35 -4.52
C GLY A 358 3.38 22.60 -3.59
N GLN A 359 3.58 23.18 -2.41
CA GLN A 359 4.01 22.38 -1.28
C GLN A 359 2.85 21.51 -0.79
N ALA A 360 3.17 20.26 -0.46
CA ALA A 360 2.31 19.40 0.34
C ALA A 360 2.47 19.80 1.81
N LEU A 361 1.38 19.82 2.58
CA LEU A 361 1.41 20.12 4.01
C LEU A 361 0.62 19.11 4.83
N VAL A 362 1.21 18.66 5.93
CA VAL A 362 0.62 17.70 6.86
C VAL A 362 0.66 18.27 8.28
N ALA A 363 -0.49 18.31 8.93
CA ALA A 363 -0.69 18.73 10.30
C ALA A 363 -0.82 17.51 11.22
N THR A 364 -0.34 17.62 12.46
CA THR A 364 -0.53 16.60 13.49
C THR A 364 -1.19 17.17 14.73
N THR A 365 -2.06 16.39 15.36
CA THR A 365 -2.67 16.70 16.65
C THR A 365 -1.88 16.11 17.80
N ALA A 366 -1.96 16.72 18.99
CA ALA A 366 -1.32 16.19 20.19
C ALA A 366 -1.85 14.79 20.57
N ALA A 367 -0.96 13.95 21.12
CA ALA A 367 -1.36 12.74 21.82
C ALA A 367 -1.98 13.07 23.19
N ALA A 368 -2.88 12.22 23.69
CA ALA A 368 -3.36 12.34 25.07
C ALA A 368 -2.20 12.08 26.05
N PRO A 369 -2.17 12.74 27.23
CA PRO A 369 -1.25 12.36 28.29
C PRO A 369 -1.51 10.91 28.70
N ASN A 370 -0.54 10.02 28.49
CA ASN A 370 -0.60 8.57 28.76
C ASN A 370 -1.53 7.76 27.83
N ALA A 371 -1.73 8.17 26.58
CA ALA A 371 -2.44 7.34 25.58
C ALA A 371 -1.62 6.08 25.24
N ASP A 372 -2.26 4.91 25.24
CA ASP A 372 -1.68 3.72 24.60
C ASP A 372 -1.65 3.92 23.07
N PRO A 373 -0.72 3.27 22.33
CA PRO A 373 -0.77 3.23 20.87
C PRO A 373 -2.12 2.63 20.42
N GLY A 374 -3.03 3.48 19.94
CA GLY A 374 -4.41 3.10 19.58
C GLY A 374 -5.51 3.90 20.28
N ASP A 375 -5.19 4.62 21.37
CA ASP A 375 -6.16 5.46 22.11
C ASP A 375 -6.34 6.82 21.43
N ALA A 376 -6.97 6.82 20.26
CA ALA A 376 -7.23 8.01 19.48
C ALA A 376 -8.57 8.65 19.91
N ALA A 377 -8.55 9.42 20.99
CA ALA A 377 -9.76 10.10 21.48
C ALA A 377 -10.19 11.24 20.55
N GLU A 378 -11.50 11.38 20.37
CA GLU A 378 -12.08 12.52 19.66
C GLU A 378 -11.88 13.84 20.44
N ILE A 379 -11.45 14.87 19.74
CA ILE A 379 -11.23 16.24 20.22
C ILE A 379 -11.93 17.27 19.33
N ALA A 380 -11.88 18.54 19.72
CA ALA A 380 -12.53 19.64 19.00
C ALA A 380 -14.03 19.36 18.73
N ASP A 381 -14.72 18.84 19.75
CA ASP A 381 -16.12 18.39 19.69
C ASP A 381 -16.38 17.28 18.66
N GLY A 382 -15.45 16.34 18.50
CA GLY A 382 -15.57 15.24 17.54
C GLY A 382 -15.34 15.67 16.10
N ARG A 383 -14.53 16.70 15.88
CA ARG A 383 -14.06 17.11 14.54
C ARG A 383 -12.64 16.64 14.23
N LEU A 384 -11.88 16.32 15.27
CA LEU A 384 -10.51 15.86 15.18
C LEU A 384 -10.34 14.66 16.12
N VAL A 385 -9.22 13.99 15.98
CA VAL A 385 -8.78 12.81 16.72
C VAL A 385 -7.36 13.08 17.18
N GLN A 386 -7.04 12.72 18.42
CA GLN A 386 -5.70 12.84 18.99
C GLN A 386 -4.71 11.88 18.34
N ASN A 387 -3.43 12.23 18.43
CA ASN A 387 -2.32 11.43 17.89
C ASN A 387 -2.51 11.04 16.41
N HIS A 388 -3.17 11.90 15.62
CA HIS A 388 -3.51 11.64 14.22
C HIS A 388 -2.91 12.69 13.27
N ALA A 389 -2.64 12.26 12.04
CA ALA A 389 -2.18 13.13 10.96
C ALA A 389 -3.34 13.57 10.06
N TYR A 390 -3.30 14.82 9.59
CA TYR A 390 -4.25 15.42 8.66
C TYR A 390 -3.52 16.16 7.57
N PHE A 391 -3.96 16.09 6.32
CA PHE A 391 -3.38 16.93 5.28
C PHE A 391 -4.09 18.29 5.30
N VAL A 392 -3.35 19.37 5.01
CA VAL A 392 -3.97 20.69 4.88
C VAL A 392 -4.72 20.72 3.56
N LYS A 393 -6.02 20.42 3.60
CA LYS A 393 -6.90 20.32 2.44
C LYS A 393 -7.08 21.66 1.74
N ASP A 394 -7.39 22.71 2.50
CA ASP A 394 -7.69 24.05 1.96
C ASP A 394 -7.33 25.16 2.97
N VAL A 395 -7.42 26.43 2.55
CA VAL A 395 -7.10 27.59 3.38
C VAL A 395 -7.94 28.81 2.99
N ASP A 396 -8.39 29.56 3.98
CA ASP A 396 -9.17 30.79 3.82
C ASP A 396 -8.44 31.95 4.54
N PRO A 397 -7.54 32.65 3.83
CA PRO A 397 -6.80 33.78 4.39
C PRO A 397 -7.69 34.93 4.85
N ALA A 398 -8.82 35.16 4.19
CA ALA A 398 -9.74 36.24 4.55
C ALA A 398 -10.49 35.91 5.86
N GLY A 399 -10.87 34.65 6.05
CA GLY A 399 -11.48 34.13 7.28
C GLY A 399 -10.49 33.77 8.39
N GLY A 400 -9.18 33.80 8.12
CA GLY A 400 -8.14 33.46 9.11
C GLY A 400 -8.20 32.00 9.59
N ARG A 401 -8.50 31.07 8.67
CA ARG A 401 -8.72 29.65 8.99
C ARG A 401 -8.11 28.73 7.95
N LEU A 402 -7.81 27.50 8.34
CA LEU A 402 -7.37 26.42 7.46
C LEU A 402 -8.32 25.24 7.55
N CYS A 403 -8.34 24.43 6.49
CA CYS A 403 -9.14 23.23 6.39
C CYS A 403 -8.22 22.01 6.44
N LEU A 404 -8.51 21.07 7.35
CA LEU A 404 -7.86 19.77 7.44
C LEU A 404 -8.72 18.71 6.75
N GLY A 405 -8.06 17.75 6.10
CA GLY A 405 -8.66 16.52 5.61
C GLY A 405 -8.11 15.31 6.36
N ASN A 406 -8.98 14.38 6.72
CA ASN A 406 -8.65 13.15 7.45
C ASN A 406 -8.41 12.00 6.46
N PRO A 407 -7.35 11.17 6.59
CA PRO A 407 -7.10 10.02 5.70
C PRO A 407 -8.12 8.87 5.81
N TRP A 408 -9.00 8.85 6.81
CA TRP A 408 -9.93 7.74 7.09
C TRP A 408 -11.12 7.58 6.14
N GLY A 409 -11.11 8.24 4.98
CA GLY A 409 -12.14 8.08 3.94
C GLY A 409 -13.58 8.02 4.46
N ASP A 410 -14.30 6.99 4.02
CA ASP A 410 -15.68 6.64 4.40
C ASP A 410 -15.82 6.15 5.85
N GLY A 411 -14.76 5.64 6.46
CA GLY A 411 -14.68 5.34 7.90
C GLY A 411 -14.81 6.58 8.79
N SER A 412 -14.62 7.79 8.25
CA SER A 412 -14.85 9.03 8.96
C SER A 412 -16.31 9.51 8.90
N THR A 413 -16.84 10.05 9.99
CA THR A 413 -18.10 10.80 9.92
C THR A 413 -17.93 12.04 9.04
N ARG A 414 -19.01 12.56 8.45
CA ARG A 414 -18.95 13.82 7.66
C ARG A 414 -18.28 14.98 8.43
N LYS A 415 -18.40 14.97 9.77
CA LYS A 415 -17.83 15.96 10.67
C LYS A 415 -16.33 15.75 10.92
N LEU A 416 -15.85 14.51 10.84
CA LEU A 416 -14.44 14.13 11.01
C LEU A 416 -13.64 14.19 9.70
N TRP A 417 -14.29 14.03 8.55
CA TRP A 417 -13.63 14.05 7.24
C TRP A 417 -12.96 15.40 6.93
N GLU A 418 -13.67 16.48 7.22
CA GLU A 418 -13.23 17.85 6.93
C GLU A 418 -13.45 18.74 8.14
N CYS A 419 -12.39 19.43 8.58
CA CYS A 419 -12.45 20.32 9.72
C CYS A 419 -11.80 21.67 9.41
N TRP A 420 -12.58 22.75 9.53
CA TRP A 420 -12.06 24.12 9.50
C TRP A 420 -11.64 24.55 10.90
N LEU A 421 -10.39 25.03 11.02
CA LEU A 421 -9.80 25.54 12.26
C LEU A 421 -9.44 27.01 12.10
N THR A 422 -9.87 27.83 13.06
CA THR A 422 -9.37 29.20 13.24
C THR A 422 -7.91 29.20 13.70
N LEU A 423 -7.21 30.33 13.56
CA LEU A 423 -5.83 30.48 14.06
C LEU A 423 -5.68 30.11 15.55
N GLN A 424 -6.67 30.43 16.38
CA GLN A 424 -6.66 30.08 17.79
C GLN A 424 -6.76 28.56 18.01
N GLU A 425 -7.64 27.90 17.27
CA GLU A 425 -7.80 26.44 17.34
C GLU A 425 -6.57 25.71 16.82
N VAL A 426 -5.90 26.25 15.80
CA VAL A 426 -4.62 25.71 15.30
C VAL A 426 -3.58 25.66 16.42
N GLY A 427 -3.37 26.78 17.14
CA GLY A 427 -2.42 26.82 18.25
C GLY A 427 -2.83 25.99 19.48
N TYR A 428 -4.09 25.54 19.55
CA TYR A 428 -4.60 24.74 20.65
C TYR A 428 -4.58 23.24 20.35
N TYR A 429 -4.92 22.82 19.13
CA TYR A 429 -5.08 21.41 18.77
C TYR A 429 -3.91 20.84 17.97
N LEU A 430 -3.16 21.66 17.22
CA LEU A 430 -2.07 21.19 16.37
C LEU A 430 -0.72 21.34 17.08
N VAL A 431 0.14 20.33 16.92
CA VAL A 431 1.50 20.34 17.48
C VAL A 431 2.55 20.66 16.42
N GLN A 432 2.31 20.28 15.17
CA GLN A 432 3.24 20.52 14.07
C GLN A 432 2.47 20.62 12.75
N ILE A 433 3.02 21.42 11.82
CA ILE A 433 2.72 21.31 10.39
C ILE A 433 4.05 21.16 9.66
N ASP A 434 4.20 20.07 8.92
CA ASP A 434 5.32 19.81 8.03
C ASP A 434 4.92 20.15 6.60
N ALA A 435 5.83 20.73 5.83
CA ALA A 435 5.64 21.10 4.44
C ALA A 435 6.80 20.61 3.57
N VAL A 436 6.54 20.15 2.35
CA VAL A 436 7.58 19.74 1.41
C VAL A 436 7.26 20.20 -0.01
N ASP A 437 8.28 20.55 -0.78
CA ASP A 437 8.12 20.78 -2.22
C ASP A 437 7.87 19.44 -2.94
N THR A 438 6.94 19.42 -3.90
CA THR A 438 6.54 18.17 -4.59
C THR A 438 7.12 18.02 -6.00
N TRP A 439 7.99 18.96 -6.43
CA TRP A 439 8.66 18.98 -7.74
C TRP A 439 10.04 19.61 -7.72
#